data_AF-A0A938LT13-F1
#
_entry.id   AF-A0A938LT13-F1
#
_cell.length_a   1.000
_cell.length_b   1.000
_cell.length_c   1.000
_cell.angle_alpha   90.00
_cell.angle_beta   90.00
_cell.angle_gamma   90.00
#
_symmetry.space_group_name_H-M   'P 1'
#
loop_
_entity.id
_entity.type
_entity.pdbx_description
1 polymer ?
#
loop_
_entity_poly.entity_id
_entity_poly.type
_entity_poly.pdbx_seq_one_letter_code
_entity_poly.pdbx_strand_id
1 'polypeptide(L)'
;MENAAHVELLSHEVYRTPLTVQPEFEFRRTPENYRRSYFGPGKVPDQIKVWRVQNNQKGNVVARGAGFEDSPDAEILAVGFNHGKAYGDVGIGRQANVLQWGYSDPPSQMTEAGRRLFVNCIHYIRKFDGQTPLVRLQSSARTNAMSTASFLKIIAEKDRKKFFTSSFPEELWEKYQSDFDGLLAYYQANLELVYRDRVYRVDAEIQSLGLDSNRKVETLERLFELLKDDTRREVAQRLLDRYTDGRTTFDFQNGRDRIYFTDVGGYKFQVVPQGYLIAK
;
A
#
# COMPACT_ATOMS: atom_id res chain seq x y z
N MET A 1 -15.49 6.34 -5.09
CA MET A 1 -14.73 7.14 -6.06
C MET A 1 -15.66 8.09 -6.77
N GLU A 2 -15.13 9.24 -7.18
CA GLU A 2 -15.83 10.14 -8.09
C GLU A 2 -15.56 9.78 -9.56
N ASN A 3 -15.84 10.72 -10.44
CA ASN A 3 -15.72 10.59 -11.88
C ASN A 3 -14.38 11.05 -12.47
N ALA A 4 -13.42 11.40 -11.61
CA ALA A 4 -12.13 11.93 -12.01
C ALA A 4 -10.97 11.07 -11.46
N ALA A 5 -9.81 11.22 -12.08
CA ALA A 5 -8.54 10.69 -11.60
C ALA A 5 -7.56 11.84 -11.39
N HIS A 6 -6.55 11.59 -10.56
CA HIS A 6 -5.42 12.51 -10.45
C HIS A 6 -4.53 12.44 -11.70
N VAL A 7 -3.61 13.39 -11.83
CA VAL A 7 -2.77 13.58 -13.03
C VAL A 7 -1.36 13.00 -12.92
N GLU A 8 -0.95 12.46 -11.76
CA GLU A 8 0.47 12.13 -11.53
C GLU A 8 0.97 10.94 -12.38
N LEU A 9 0.05 10.08 -12.87
CA LEU A 9 0.39 8.83 -13.58
C LEU A 9 0.19 8.89 -15.10
N LEU A 10 -0.03 10.08 -15.67
CA LEU A 10 -0.29 10.25 -17.11
C LEU A 10 0.90 9.88 -18.01
N SER A 11 2.08 9.67 -17.44
CA SER A 11 3.24 9.14 -18.16
C SER A 11 3.14 7.62 -18.39
N HIS A 12 2.22 6.89 -17.75
CA HIS A 12 2.08 5.46 -17.98
C HIS A 12 1.68 5.14 -19.43
N GLU A 13 2.07 3.97 -19.96
CA GLU A 13 1.83 3.61 -21.37
C GLU A 13 0.34 3.49 -21.74
N VAL A 14 -0.51 3.18 -20.76
CA VAL A 14 -1.98 3.13 -20.91
C VAL A 14 -2.59 4.47 -21.33
N TYR A 15 -1.86 5.58 -21.23
CA TYR A 15 -2.31 6.88 -21.72
C TYR A 15 -1.90 7.16 -23.16
N ARG A 16 -1.12 6.27 -23.79
CA ARG A 16 -0.53 6.47 -25.13
C ARG A 16 -0.86 5.35 -26.12
N THR A 17 -1.00 4.11 -25.64
CA THR A 17 -1.10 2.92 -26.50
C THR A 17 -2.29 2.04 -26.11
N PRO A 18 -3.07 1.52 -27.08
CA PRO A 18 -2.98 1.77 -28.52
C PRO A 18 -3.60 3.10 -28.98
N LEU A 19 -4.38 3.77 -28.13
CA LEU A 19 -5.05 5.03 -28.46
C LEU A 19 -4.49 6.17 -27.60
N THR A 20 -4.09 7.28 -28.21
CA THR A 20 -3.68 8.45 -27.42
C THR A 20 -4.84 8.98 -26.58
N VAL A 21 -4.68 8.97 -25.26
CA VAL A 21 -5.63 9.56 -24.31
C VAL A 21 -5.37 11.06 -24.24
N GLN A 22 -6.42 11.88 -24.36
CA GLN A 22 -6.34 13.33 -24.27
C GLN A 22 -7.20 13.83 -23.11
N PRO A 23 -6.67 13.86 -21.87
CA PRO A 23 -7.44 14.24 -20.69
C PRO A 23 -7.88 15.71 -20.73
N GLU A 24 -9.12 15.96 -20.35
CA GLU A 24 -9.60 17.31 -20.02
C GLU A 24 -9.30 17.59 -18.54
N PHE A 25 -8.47 18.60 -18.29
CA PHE A 25 -8.02 18.94 -16.95
C PHE A 25 -8.93 19.96 -16.28
N GLU A 26 -9.08 19.81 -14.97
CA GLU A 26 -9.73 20.79 -14.11
C GLU A 26 -9.08 20.82 -12.73
N PHE A 27 -9.32 21.89 -11.98
CA PHE A 27 -8.91 21.98 -10.58
C PHE A 27 -10.13 21.74 -9.69
N ARG A 28 -10.01 20.82 -8.74
CA ARG A 28 -11.05 20.55 -7.73
C ARG A 28 -10.51 20.87 -6.35
N ARG A 29 -11.40 21.32 -5.46
CA ARG A 29 -11.08 21.49 -4.05
C ARG A 29 -10.61 20.16 -3.48
N THR A 30 -9.51 20.19 -2.73
CA THR A 30 -8.96 19.01 -2.07
C THR A 30 -9.93 18.48 -1.01
N PRO A 31 -10.38 17.21 -1.11
CA PRO A 31 -11.23 16.58 -0.13
C PRO A 31 -10.59 16.60 1.27
N GLU A 32 -11.38 16.89 2.30
CA GLU A 32 -10.86 17.04 3.66
C GLU A 32 -10.21 15.76 4.21
N ASN A 33 -10.74 14.60 3.80
CA ASN A 33 -10.17 13.28 4.07
C ASN A 33 -8.73 13.11 3.56
N TYR A 34 -8.34 13.78 2.48
CA TYR A 34 -6.97 13.69 1.94
C TYR A 34 -5.95 14.33 2.87
N ARG A 35 -6.29 15.47 3.48
CA ARG A 35 -5.40 16.16 4.44
C ARG A 35 -5.06 15.29 5.67
N ARG A 36 -5.95 14.37 6.05
CA ARG A 36 -5.79 13.47 7.21
C ARG A 36 -5.02 12.19 6.89
N SER A 37 -4.92 11.84 5.61
CA SER A 37 -4.32 10.58 5.12
C SER A 37 -3.06 10.80 4.29
N TYR A 38 -2.66 12.04 4.06
CA TYR A 38 -1.42 12.39 3.39
C TYR A 38 -0.27 12.49 4.40
N PHE A 39 0.71 11.62 4.23
CA PHE A 39 1.94 11.59 5.04
C PHE A 39 3.20 11.87 4.20
N GLY A 40 3.01 12.37 2.97
CA GLY A 40 4.11 12.79 2.11
C GLY A 40 4.72 14.12 2.57
N PRO A 41 5.80 14.57 1.91
CA PRO A 41 6.41 15.85 2.23
C PRO A 41 5.44 17.02 1.96
N GLY A 42 5.47 18.02 2.84
CA GLY A 42 4.67 19.24 2.70
C GLY A 42 3.18 19.07 3.03
N LYS A 43 2.39 20.06 2.62
CA LYS A 43 0.92 20.05 2.78
C LYS A 43 0.27 19.72 1.44
N VAL A 44 -0.83 18.98 1.47
CA VAL A 44 -1.67 18.81 0.27
C VAL A 44 -2.20 20.20 -0.13
N PRO A 45 -2.10 20.60 -1.42
CA PRO A 45 -2.60 21.90 -1.87
C PRO A 45 -4.11 22.01 -1.68
N ASP A 46 -4.66 23.23 -1.64
CA ASP A 46 -6.11 23.45 -1.45
C ASP A 46 -6.96 23.04 -2.64
N GLN A 47 -6.36 23.03 -3.82
CA GLN A 47 -6.92 22.46 -5.03
C GLN A 47 -5.94 21.48 -5.65
N ILE A 48 -6.47 20.39 -6.19
CA ILE A 48 -5.69 19.42 -6.94
C ILE A 48 -6.15 19.38 -8.39
N LYS A 49 -5.17 19.27 -9.29
CA LYS A 49 -5.42 19.08 -10.71
C LYS A 49 -5.85 17.64 -10.93
N VAL A 50 -7.00 17.48 -11.56
CA VAL A 50 -7.59 16.18 -11.90
C VAL A 50 -8.00 16.19 -13.36
N TRP A 51 -8.41 15.04 -13.86
CA TRP A 51 -9.04 14.95 -15.17
C TRP A 51 -10.25 14.03 -15.11
N ARG A 52 -11.25 14.34 -15.94
CA ARG A 52 -12.55 13.66 -15.93
C ARG A 52 -12.52 12.39 -16.78
N VAL A 53 -12.77 11.25 -16.15
CA VAL A 53 -12.81 9.92 -16.80
C VAL A 53 -14.21 9.59 -17.27
N GLN A 54 -15.23 9.96 -16.50
CA GLN A 54 -16.63 9.68 -16.82
C GLN A 54 -17.55 10.87 -16.53
N ASN A 55 -18.79 10.85 -17.03
CA ASN A 55 -19.70 11.99 -16.88
C ASN A 55 -20.42 11.99 -15.53
N ASN A 56 -20.96 10.86 -15.09
CA ASN A 56 -21.68 10.80 -13.80
C ASN A 56 -20.71 10.92 -12.64
N GLN A 57 -21.02 11.79 -11.67
CA GLN A 57 -20.16 12.03 -10.52
C GLN A 57 -19.89 10.80 -9.66
N LYS A 58 -20.82 9.84 -9.62
CA LYS A 58 -20.71 8.63 -8.82
C LYS A 58 -19.87 7.59 -9.56
N GLY A 59 -18.68 7.27 -9.06
CA GLY A 59 -17.91 6.11 -9.49
C GLY A 59 -18.38 4.81 -8.82
N ASN A 60 -17.59 3.75 -8.98
CA ASN A 60 -17.83 2.43 -8.39
C ASN A 60 -16.82 2.16 -7.26
N VAL A 61 -15.95 1.17 -7.46
CA VAL A 61 -15.00 0.66 -6.49
C VAL A 61 -13.71 1.48 -6.45
N VAL A 62 -13.04 1.43 -5.31
CA VAL A 62 -11.69 1.97 -5.13
C VAL A 62 -10.93 0.99 -4.26
N ALA A 63 -9.65 0.77 -4.58
CA ALA A 63 -8.76 -0.03 -3.73
C ALA A 63 -8.00 0.90 -2.79
N ARG A 64 -7.65 0.39 -1.61
CA ARG A 64 -6.79 1.12 -0.68
C ARG A 64 -5.40 1.25 -1.29
N GLY A 65 -4.84 2.46 -1.32
CA GLY A 65 -3.49 2.69 -1.85
C GLY A 65 -2.37 2.20 -0.93
N ALA A 66 -2.59 2.24 0.39
CA ALA A 66 -1.61 1.80 1.37
C ALA A 66 -1.27 0.30 1.22
N GLY A 67 -0.04 0.01 0.81
CA GLY A 67 0.48 -1.34 0.56
C GLY A 67 0.07 -1.94 -0.78
N PHE A 68 -0.55 -1.18 -1.68
CA PHE A 68 -1.00 -1.71 -2.97
C PHE A 68 0.17 -2.21 -3.83
N GLU A 69 1.28 -1.48 -3.85
CA GLU A 69 2.48 -1.78 -4.65
C GLU A 69 3.56 -2.50 -3.84
N ASP A 70 3.23 -3.10 -2.70
CA ASP A 70 4.20 -3.88 -1.91
C ASP A 70 4.48 -5.27 -2.50
N SER A 71 3.72 -5.66 -3.53
CA SER A 71 3.92 -6.85 -4.33
C SER A 71 4.45 -6.48 -5.71
N PRO A 72 5.49 -7.14 -6.22
CA PRO A 72 6.13 -6.77 -7.49
C PRO A 72 5.25 -7.02 -8.73
N ASP A 73 4.15 -7.75 -8.57
CA ASP A 73 3.14 -7.98 -9.59
C ASP A 73 1.99 -6.97 -9.57
N ALA A 74 2.01 -5.99 -8.65
CA ALA A 74 0.99 -4.97 -8.50
C ALA A 74 1.45 -3.61 -9.03
N GLU A 75 0.50 -2.80 -9.51
CA GLU A 75 0.79 -1.52 -10.14
C GLU A 75 -0.43 -0.58 -10.10
N ILE A 76 -0.20 0.68 -9.76
CA ILE A 76 -1.23 1.72 -9.83
C ILE A 76 -1.19 2.38 -11.22
N LEU A 77 -2.32 2.33 -11.93
CA LEU A 77 -2.46 2.94 -13.27
C LEU A 77 -3.15 4.31 -13.20
N ALA A 78 -4.02 4.50 -12.20
CA ALA A 78 -4.64 5.79 -11.90
C ALA A 78 -5.00 5.89 -10.42
N VAL A 79 -4.61 6.99 -9.80
CA VAL A 79 -5.11 7.39 -8.47
C VAL A 79 -6.49 8.02 -8.66
N GLY A 80 -7.49 7.51 -7.96
CA GLY A 80 -8.86 8.02 -8.06
C GLY A 80 -9.02 9.34 -7.31
N PHE A 81 -9.87 10.23 -7.81
CA PHE A 81 -10.34 11.37 -7.02
C PHE A 81 -11.57 10.94 -6.19
N ASN A 82 -11.52 11.12 -4.87
CA ASN A 82 -12.50 10.55 -3.95
C ASN A 82 -12.88 11.50 -2.81
N HIS A 83 -14.19 11.72 -2.61
CA HIS A 83 -14.72 12.21 -1.33
C HIS A 83 -14.98 11.01 -0.40
N GLY A 84 -14.33 11.01 0.77
CA GLY A 84 -14.51 9.97 1.80
C GLY A 84 -13.50 8.80 1.78
N LYS A 85 -12.40 8.89 1.02
CA LYS A 85 -11.34 7.86 0.92
C LYS A 85 -9.95 8.46 1.10
N ALA A 86 -8.89 7.67 1.18
CA ALA A 86 -7.56 8.25 1.43
C ALA A 86 -6.97 8.91 0.17
N TYR A 87 -6.07 9.87 0.35
CA TYR A 87 -5.20 10.31 -0.75
C TYR A 87 -4.37 9.12 -1.24
N GLY A 88 -4.23 8.95 -2.56
CA GLY A 88 -3.51 7.82 -3.15
C GLY A 88 -4.34 6.54 -3.30
N ASP A 89 -5.62 6.53 -2.91
CA ASP A 89 -6.50 5.39 -3.15
C ASP A 89 -6.72 5.15 -4.65
N VAL A 90 -6.72 3.87 -5.04
CA VAL A 90 -6.49 3.40 -6.40
C VAL A 90 -7.80 3.31 -7.16
N GLY A 91 -7.93 4.12 -8.20
CA GLY A 91 -9.07 4.10 -9.11
C GLY A 91 -8.92 3.04 -10.22
N ILE A 92 -7.71 2.92 -10.75
CA ILE A 92 -7.35 1.85 -11.70
C ILE A 92 -6.04 1.25 -11.24
N GLY A 93 -6.04 -0.06 -11.02
CA GLY A 93 -4.87 -0.79 -10.56
C GLY A 93 -4.83 -2.17 -11.18
N ARG A 94 -3.64 -2.75 -11.21
CA ARG A 94 -3.37 -4.10 -11.70
C ARG A 94 -2.73 -4.92 -10.60
N GLN A 95 -3.10 -6.20 -10.51
CA GLN A 95 -2.32 -7.22 -9.81
C GLN A 95 -2.28 -8.48 -10.68
N ALA A 96 -1.10 -8.93 -11.09
CA ALA A 96 -0.93 -9.99 -12.08
C ALA A 96 -1.78 -9.73 -13.34
N ASN A 97 -2.64 -10.68 -13.72
CA ASN A 97 -3.59 -10.59 -14.82
C ASN A 97 -4.96 -9.98 -14.43
N VAL A 98 -5.11 -9.46 -13.21
CA VAL A 98 -6.35 -8.86 -12.72
C VAL A 98 -6.27 -7.35 -12.82
N LEU A 99 -7.21 -6.76 -13.55
CA LEU A 99 -7.38 -5.31 -13.66
C LEU A 99 -8.58 -4.87 -12.83
N GLN A 100 -8.36 -3.93 -11.91
CA GLN A 100 -9.42 -3.18 -11.26
C GLN A 100 -9.76 -1.94 -12.09
N TRP A 101 -11.06 -1.78 -12.38
CA TRP A 101 -11.60 -0.57 -12.98
C TRP A 101 -12.64 0.06 -12.03
N GLY A 102 -12.33 1.23 -11.48
CA GLY A 102 -13.18 1.86 -10.47
C GLY A 102 -14.36 2.66 -11.03
N TYR A 103 -14.39 2.97 -12.32
CA TYR A 103 -15.41 3.83 -12.93
C TYR A 103 -16.67 3.01 -13.30
N SER A 104 -17.86 3.59 -13.13
CA SER A 104 -19.15 2.89 -13.25
C SER A 104 -19.88 3.15 -14.55
N ASP A 105 -19.56 4.23 -15.26
CA ASP A 105 -20.34 4.63 -16.42
C ASP A 105 -20.22 3.62 -17.55
N PRO A 106 -21.31 3.33 -18.29
CA PRO A 106 -21.18 2.60 -19.54
C PRO A 106 -20.34 3.43 -20.53
N PRO A 107 -19.70 2.81 -21.54
CA PRO A 107 -18.88 3.53 -22.52
C PRO A 107 -19.58 4.73 -23.20
N SER A 108 -20.91 4.67 -23.36
CA SER A 108 -21.71 5.77 -23.91
C SER A 108 -21.77 7.02 -23.01
N GLN A 109 -21.49 6.88 -21.71
CA GLN A 109 -21.49 7.95 -20.72
C GLN A 109 -20.09 8.26 -20.17
N MET A 110 -19.04 7.58 -20.64
CA MET A 110 -17.66 7.98 -20.37
C MET A 110 -17.27 9.21 -21.21
N THR A 111 -16.24 9.94 -20.78
CA THR A 111 -15.59 10.93 -21.66
C THR A 111 -14.87 10.21 -22.80
N GLU A 112 -14.55 10.91 -23.88
CA GLU A 112 -13.74 10.31 -24.96
C GLU A 112 -12.38 9.83 -24.45
N ALA A 113 -11.74 10.61 -23.58
CA ALA A 113 -10.51 10.23 -22.91
C ALA A 113 -10.68 8.97 -22.05
N GLY A 114 -11.78 8.88 -21.28
CA GLY A 114 -12.09 7.72 -20.45
C GLY A 114 -12.32 6.44 -21.27
N ARG A 115 -13.03 6.52 -22.40
CA ARG A 115 -13.20 5.40 -23.33
C ARG A 115 -11.87 4.89 -23.87
N ARG A 116 -10.99 5.80 -24.31
CA ARG A 116 -9.66 5.44 -24.81
C ARG A 116 -8.82 4.78 -23.72
N LEU A 117 -8.81 5.34 -22.52
CA LEU A 117 -8.11 4.75 -21.39
C LEU A 117 -8.64 3.34 -21.08
N PHE A 118 -9.96 3.13 -21.09
CA PHE A 118 -10.56 1.82 -20.85
C PHE A 118 -10.06 0.77 -21.86
N VAL A 119 -10.07 1.10 -23.16
CA VAL A 119 -9.53 0.23 -24.23
C VAL A 119 -8.04 -0.03 -24.03
N ASN A 120 -7.27 1.00 -23.67
CA ASN A 120 -5.84 0.86 -23.43
C ASN A 120 -5.52 -0.02 -22.22
N CYS A 121 -6.31 0.06 -21.13
CA CYS A 121 -6.14 -0.83 -19.99
C CYS A 121 -6.42 -2.29 -20.35
N ILE A 122 -7.42 -2.56 -21.20
CA ILE A 122 -7.70 -3.93 -21.72
C ILE A 122 -6.54 -4.42 -22.59
N HIS A 123 -6.00 -3.57 -23.45
CA HIS A 123 -4.81 -3.91 -24.24
C HIS A 123 -3.59 -4.19 -23.36
N TYR A 124 -3.38 -3.36 -22.33
CA TYR A 124 -2.25 -3.46 -21.41
C TYR A 124 -2.29 -4.74 -20.57
N ILE A 125 -3.45 -5.09 -19.99
CA ILE A 125 -3.56 -6.26 -19.12
C ILE A 125 -3.30 -7.58 -19.86
N ARG A 126 -3.48 -7.61 -21.18
CA ARG A 126 -3.21 -8.77 -22.03
C ARG A 126 -1.76 -9.26 -21.96
N LYS A 127 -0.81 -8.37 -21.63
CA LYS A 127 0.62 -8.72 -21.45
C LYS A 127 0.84 -9.70 -20.30
N PHE A 128 -0.05 -9.70 -19.32
CA PHE A 128 0.06 -10.49 -18.10
C PHE A 128 -0.79 -11.76 -18.13
N ASP A 129 -1.29 -12.15 -19.31
CA ASP A 129 -2.12 -13.34 -19.47
C ASP A 129 -1.45 -14.59 -18.86
N GLY A 130 -2.24 -15.39 -18.15
CA GLY A 130 -1.76 -16.55 -17.39
C GLY A 130 -1.04 -16.26 -16.06
N GLN A 131 -0.68 -15.01 -15.74
CA GLN A 131 -0.09 -14.70 -14.43
C GLN A 131 -1.12 -14.75 -13.31
N THR A 132 -0.75 -15.32 -12.17
CA THR A 132 -1.59 -15.34 -10.95
C THR A 132 -1.07 -14.36 -9.91
N PRO A 133 -1.95 -13.72 -9.11
CA PRO A 133 -1.53 -12.86 -8.01
C PRO A 133 -0.54 -13.53 -7.07
N LEU A 134 0.60 -12.87 -6.81
CA LEU A 134 1.63 -13.36 -5.88
C LEU A 134 1.18 -13.25 -4.42
N VAL A 135 0.48 -12.16 -4.09
CA VAL A 135 0.07 -11.84 -2.72
C VAL A 135 -1.44 -11.86 -2.60
N ARG A 136 -1.93 -12.50 -1.54
CA ARG A 136 -3.31 -12.33 -1.06
C ARG A 136 -3.31 -11.42 0.16
N LEU A 137 -4.32 -10.58 0.30
CA LEU A 137 -4.48 -9.71 1.46
C LEU A 137 -4.66 -10.55 2.75
N GLN A 138 -3.67 -10.49 3.64
CA GLN A 138 -3.65 -11.12 4.96
C GLN A 138 -3.60 -10.08 6.10
N SER A 139 -3.06 -8.89 5.84
CA SER A 139 -2.94 -7.83 6.85
C SER A 139 -3.07 -6.43 6.24
N SER A 140 -3.03 -5.42 7.11
CA SER A 140 -3.01 -4.02 6.72
C SER A 140 -1.58 -3.49 6.65
N ALA A 141 -1.29 -2.67 5.64
CA ALA A 141 0.00 -2.00 5.46
C ALA A 141 0.46 -1.23 6.70
N ARG A 142 1.78 -1.12 6.91
CA ARG A 142 2.36 -0.46 8.10
C ARG A 142 1.98 1.00 8.24
N THR A 143 1.82 1.68 7.10
CA THR A 143 1.43 3.10 7.03
C THR A 143 0.02 3.33 7.57
N ASN A 144 -0.82 2.29 7.65
CA ASN A 144 -2.12 2.41 8.31
C ASN A 144 -2.00 2.65 9.82
N ALA A 145 -0.87 2.35 10.46
CA ALA A 145 -0.65 2.73 11.86
C ALA A 145 -0.74 4.27 12.03
N MET A 146 -0.13 5.02 11.11
CA MET A 146 -0.17 6.49 11.08
C MET A 146 -1.59 7.00 10.79
N SER A 147 -2.25 6.45 9.76
CA SER A 147 -3.65 6.78 9.45
C SER A 147 -4.56 6.57 10.66
N THR A 148 -4.47 5.41 11.30
CA THR A 148 -5.28 5.06 12.47
C THR A 148 -5.00 5.99 13.65
N ALA A 149 -3.74 6.37 13.88
CA ALA A 149 -3.38 7.34 14.91
C ALA A 149 -4.04 8.70 14.65
N SER A 150 -3.99 9.20 13.41
CA SER A 150 -4.66 10.45 13.00
C SER A 150 -6.18 10.39 13.17
N PHE A 151 -6.81 9.23 12.93
CA PHE A 151 -8.27 9.07 13.06
C PHE A 151 -8.77 9.12 14.51
N LEU A 152 -7.94 8.82 15.52
CA LEU A 152 -8.36 8.83 16.92
C LEU A 152 -8.96 10.16 17.38
N LYS A 153 -8.52 11.28 16.79
CA LYS A 153 -8.99 12.64 17.10
C LYS A 153 -10.47 12.87 16.79
N ILE A 154 -11.02 12.13 15.84
CA ILE A 154 -12.42 12.28 15.41
C ILE A 154 -13.32 11.16 15.94
N ILE A 155 -12.76 10.18 16.64
CA ILE A 155 -13.53 9.14 17.32
C ILE A 155 -14.12 9.73 18.60
N ALA A 156 -15.42 9.50 18.79
CA ALA A 156 -16.13 9.88 20.00
C ALA A 156 -15.40 9.33 21.24
N GLU A 157 -15.27 10.15 22.28
CA GLU A 157 -14.47 9.83 23.47
C GLU A 157 -14.83 8.48 24.09
N LYS A 158 -16.14 8.19 24.20
CA LYS A 158 -16.68 6.92 24.73
C LYS A 158 -16.21 5.67 23.96
N ASP A 159 -15.90 5.81 22.68
CA ASP A 159 -15.50 4.70 21.80
C ASP A 159 -13.99 4.64 21.59
N ARG A 160 -13.26 5.68 22.01
CA ARG A 160 -11.86 5.90 21.65
C ARG A 160 -10.92 4.86 22.21
N LYS A 161 -11.05 4.51 23.50
CA LYS A 161 -10.21 3.46 24.12
C LYS A 161 -10.40 2.12 23.42
N LYS A 162 -11.65 1.73 23.15
CA LYS A 162 -11.99 0.49 22.43
C LYS A 162 -11.40 0.47 21.02
N PHE A 163 -11.53 1.58 20.28
CA PHE A 163 -10.94 1.69 18.96
C PHE A 163 -9.40 1.59 19.04
N PHE A 164 -8.78 2.29 20.00
CA PHE A 164 -7.35 2.26 20.21
C PHE A 164 -6.82 0.85 20.49
N THR A 165 -7.37 0.14 21.48
CA THR A 165 -6.86 -1.18 21.88
C THR A 165 -7.14 -2.27 20.85
N SER A 166 -8.05 -2.03 19.89
CA SER A 166 -8.21 -2.91 18.71
C SER A 166 -7.15 -2.69 17.62
N SER A 167 -6.41 -1.58 17.69
CA SER A 167 -5.43 -1.18 16.67
C SER A 167 -4.00 -1.10 17.19
N PHE A 168 -3.81 -0.79 18.47
CA PHE A 168 -2.53 -0.51 19.10
C PHE A 168 -2.42 -1.27 20.44
N PRO A 169 -1.19 -1.59 20.90
CA PRO A 169 -0.95 -2.20 22.19
C PRO A 169 -1.48 -1.33 23.34
N GLU A 170 -2.08 -1.94 24.36
CA GLU A 170 -2.72 -1.22 25.46
C GLU A 170 -1.73 -0.36 26.26
N GLU A 171 -0.46 -0.78 26.35
CA GLU A 171 0.62 -0.01 26.98
C GLU A 171 0.86 1.35 26.32
N LEU A 172 0.53 1.51 25.03
CA LEU A 172 0.61 2.82 24.35
C LEU A 172 -0.55 3.74 24.73
N TRP A 173 -1.66 3.20 25.24
CA TRP A 173 -2.82 4.01 25.66
C TRP A 173 -2.43 4.89 26.85
N GLU A 174 -1.77 4.32 27.86
CA GLU A 174 -1.34 5.06 29.05
C GLU A 174 -0.46 6.26 28.68
N LYS A 175 0.40 6.09 27.67
CA LYS A 175 1.32 7.11 27.19
C LYS A 175 0.66 8.16 26.27
N TYR A 176 -0.26 7.75 25.40
CA TYR A 176 -0.72 8.59 24.28
C TYR A 176 -2.23 8.89 24.27
N GLN A 177 -3.00 8.46 25.28
CA GLN A 177 -4.46 8.70 25.35
C GLN A 177 -4.86 10.19 25.26
N SER A 178 -3.96 11.10 25.60
CA SER A 178 -4.11 12.55 25.49
C SER A 178 -3.22 13.20 24.41
N ASP A 179 -2.42 12.42 23.68
CA ASP A 179 -1.46 12.92 22.68
C ASP A 179 -1.37 12.00 21.45
N PHE A 180 -2.36 12.11 20.55
CA PHE A 180 -2.38 11.35 19.31
C PHE A 180 -1.38 11.84 18.26
N ASP A 181 -0.90 13.09 18.36
CA ASP A 181 0.17 13.59 17.51
C ASP A 181 1.51 12.95 17.89
N GLY A 182 1.77 12.78 19.19
CA GLY A 182 2.90 11.99 19.69
C GLY A 182 2.84 10.52 19.28
N LEU A 183 1.64 9.92 19.26
CA LEU A 183 1.45 8.54 18.74
C LEU A 183 1.76 8.45 17.24
N LEU A 184 1.27 9.40 16.46
CA LEU A 184 1.55 9.50 15.03
C LEU A 184 3.07 9.63 14.79
N ALA A 185 3.72 10.56 15.50
CA ALA A 185 5.17 10.76 15.43
C ALA A 185 5.95 9.51 15.85
N TYR A 186 5.49 8.77 16.86
CA TYR A 186 6.08 7.49 17.27
C TYR A 186 6.07 6.45 16.14
N TYR A 187 4.93 6.25 15.47
CA TYR A 187 4.86 5.32 14.34
C TYR A 187 5.61 5.81 13.10
N GLN A 188 5.64 7.12 12.87
CA GLN A 188 6.40 7.71 11.77
C GLN A 188 7.92 7.51 11.98
N ALA A 189 8.42 7.73 13.18
CA ALA A 189 9.84 7.57 13.52
C ALA A 189 10.30 6.11 13.49
N ASN A 190 9.37 5.16 13.70
CA ASN A 190 9.66 3.73 13.76
C ASN A 190 9.13 2.94 12.56
N LEU A 191 8.77 3.61 11.45
CA LEU A 191 8.04 3.01 10.33
C LEU A 191 8.73 1.75 9.77
N GLU A 192 10.05 1.73 9.69
CA GLU A 192 10.83 0.59 9.21
C GLU A 192 10.74 -0.66 10.10
N LEU A 193 10.36 -0.49 11.36
CA LEU A 193 10.22 -1.55 12.36
C LEU A 193 8.77 -1.90 12.66
N VAL A 194 7.80 -1.21 12.05
CA VAL A 194 6.38 -1.49 12.25
C VAL A 194 6.04 -2.84 11.67
N TYR A 195 5.35 -3.67 12.45
CA TYR A 195 4.67 -4.86 11.99
C TYR A 195 3.27 -4.97 12.60
N ARG A 196 2.44 -5.91 12.11
CA ARG A 196 1.10 -6.13 12.67
C ARG A 196 0.89 -7.59 13.08
N ASP A 197 0.82 -7.80 14.38
CA ASP A 197 0.27 -9.00 15.00
C ASP A 197 -0.95 -8.60 15.83
N ARG A 198 -2.14 -8.75 15.21
CA ARG A 198 -3.46 -8.24 15.66
C ARG A 198 -3.54 -6.71 15.75
N VAL A 199 -2.58 -6.07 16.41
CA VAL A 199 -2.36 -4.63 16.56
C VAL A 199 -1.04 -4.22 15.90
N TYR A 200 -0.86 -2.93 15.59
CA TYR A 200 0.42 -2.41 15.09
C TYR A 200 1.45 -2.36 16.22
N ARG A 201 2.65 -2.89 15.99
CA ARG A 201 3.74 -2.95 16.95
C ARG A 201 5.01 -2.41 16.31
N VAL A 202 5.94 -1.92 17.13
CA VAL A 202 7.32 -1.62 16.73
C VAL A 202 8.20 -2.79 17.19
N ASP A 203 9.01 -3.33 16.28
CA ASP A 203 9.86 -4.48 16.57
C ASP A 203 11.14 -4.09 17.34
N ALA A 204 11.03 -4.06 18.66
CA ALA A 204 12.16 -3.80 19.56
C ALA A 204 13.22 -4.92 19.53
N GLU A 205 12.85 -6.16 19.18
CA GLU A 205 13.82 -7.26 19.06
C GLU A 205 14.75 -7.01 17.88
N ILE A 206 14.20 -6.68 16.69
CA ILE A 206 15.00 -6.29 15.51
C ILE A 206 15.94 -5.12 15.85
N GLN A 207 15.43 -4.09 16.55
CA GLN A 207 16.25 -2.97 16.98
C GLN A 207 17.39 -3.39 17.93
N SER A 208 17.14 -4.30 18.87
CA SER A 208 18.16 -4.84 19.79
C SER A 208 19.23 -5.69 19.11
N LEU A 209 18.97 -6.16 17.88
CA LEU A 209 19.97 -6.80 17.03
C LEU A 209 20.85 -5.79 16.26
N GLY A 210 20.60 -4.48 16.41
CA GLY A 210 21.27 -3.43 15.65
C GLY A 210 20.76 -3.27 14.22
N LEU A 211 19.57 -3.81 13.91
CA LEU A 211 18.94 -3.73 12.59
C LEU A 211 17.92 -2.58 12.57
N ASP A 212 17.92 -1.80 11.49
CA ASP A 212 17.12 -0.58 11.36
C ASP A 212 15.76 -0.80 10.68
N SER A 213 15.53 -1.98 10.11
CA SER A 213 14.32 -2.30 9.34
C SER A 213 13.96 -3.77 9.45
N ASN A 214 12.67 -4.08 9.43
CA ASN A 214 12.15 -5.45 9.40
C ASN A 214 11.77 -5.94 8.00
N ARG A 215 11.95 -5.11 6.95
CA ARG A 215 11.53 -5.39 5.57
C ARG A 215 12.65 -5.43 4.55
N LYS A 216 13.86 -5.11 4.96
CA LYS A 216 15.07 -5.17 4.13
C LYS A 216 15.54 -6.62 3.99
N VAL A 217 15.97 -7.03 2.79
CA VAL A 217 16.49 -8.39 2.55
C VAL A 217 17.72 -8.65 3.42
N GLU A 218 18.51 -7.61 3.69
CA GLU A 218 19.67 -7.62 4.59
C GLU A 218 19.29 -8.04 6.02
N THR A 219 18.11 -7.65 6.49
CA THR A 219 17.58 -8.08 7.79
C THR A 219 17.32 -9.58 7.77
N LEU A 220 16.69 -10.09 6.70
CA LEU A 220 16.44 -11.52 6.56
C LEU A 220 17.74 -12.33 6.53
N GLU A 221 18.72 -11.90 5.72
CA GLU A 221 20.06 -12.48 5.64
C GLU A 221 20.71 -12.55 7.03
N ARG A 222 20.66 -11.43 7.77
CA ARG A 222 21.22 -11.37 9.12
C ARG A 222 20.55 -12.33 10.09
N LEU A 223 19.23 -12.51 10.01
CA LEU A 223 18.52 -13.47 10.87
C LEU A 223 18.95 -14.91 10.58
N PHE A 224 19.15 -15.28 9.30
CA PHE A 224 19.68 -16.59 8.92
C PHE A 224 21.13 -16.81 9.38
N GLU A 225 21.96 -15.76 9.40
CA GLU A 225 23.29 -15.83 9.99
C GLU A 225 23.24 -16.08 11.51
N LEU A 226 22.36 -15.37 12.22
CA LEU A 226 22.22 -15.48 13.67
C LEU A 226 21.70 -16.85 14.12
N LEU A 227 21.03 -17.63 13.26
CA LEU A 227 20.69 -19.03 13.56
C LEU A 227 21.92 -19.93 13.80
N LYS A 228 23.09 -19.54 13.25
CA LYS A 228 24.35 -20.28 13.40
C LYS A 228 25.01 -20.03 14.76
N ASP A 229 24.61 -18.97 15.47
CA ASP A 229 25.09 -18.64 16.81
C ASP A 229 24.10 -19.21 17.85
N ASP A 230 24.55 -20.21 18.63
CA ASP A 230 23.71 -20.87 19.64
C ASP A 230 23.11 -19.88 20.67
N THR A 231 23.81 -18.78 20.98
CA THR A 231 23.33 -17.77 21.96
C THR A 231 22.26 -16.85 21.39
N ARG A 232 22.13 -16.78 20.06
CA ARG A 232 21.18 -15.93 19.34
C ARG A 232 20.13 -16.72 18.56
N ARG A 233 20.30 -18.04 18.44
CA ARG A 233 19.45 -18.93 17.65
C ARG A 233 17.97 -18.81 18.02
N GLU A 234 17.64 -18.78 19.31
CA GLU A 234 16.24 -18.74 19.73
C GLU A 234 15.56 -17.42 19.31
N VAL A 235 16.24 -16.28 19.50
CA VAL A 235 15.75 -14.97 19.05
C VAL A 235 15.62 -14.93 17.52
N ALA A 236 16.64 -15.42 16.81
CA ALA A 236 16.64 -15.47 15.35
C ALA A 236 15.49 -16.35 14.81
N GLN A 237 15.25 -17.52 15.42
CA GLN A 237 14.16 -18.41 15.02
C GLN A 237 12.80 -17.72 15.21
N ARG A 238 12.54 -17.11 16.37
CA ARG A 238 11.26 -16.39 16.60
C ARG A 238 11.04 -15.25 15.61
N LEU A 239 12.10 -14.52 15.25
CA LEU A 239 12.03 -13.45 14.25
C LEU A 239 11.81 -14.00 12.83
N LEU A 240 12.43 -15.11 12.48
CA LEU A 240 12.18 -15.79 11.20
C LEU A 240 10.76 -16.34 11.13
N ASP A 241 10.22 -16.90 12.21
CA ASP A 241 8.82 -17.35 12.27
C ASP A 241 7.86 -16.16 12.09
N ARG A 242 8.24 -14.97 12.59
CA ARG A 242 7.49 -13.72 12.40
C ARG A 242 7.54 -13.23 10.95
N TYR A 243 8.68 -13.33 10.27
CA TYR A 243 8.88 -12.71 8.95
C TYR A 243 8.91 -13.68 7.77
N THR A 244 8.76 -14.98 8.00
CA THR A 244 8.66 -16.01 6.94
C THR A 244 7.44 -16.92 7.18
N ASP A 245 7.12 -17.77 6.21
CA ASP A 245 6.05 -18.77 6.32
C ASP A 245 6.57 -20.16 6.75
N GLY A 246 7.88 -20.29 7.02
CA GLY A 246 8.56 -21.54 7.35
C GLY A 246 8.63 -22.55 6.20
N ARG A 247 8.17 -22.21 4.99
CA ARG A 247 8.10 -23.10 3.82
C ARG A 247 8.92 -22.56 2.65
N THR A 248 8.94 -21.24 2.51
CA THR A 248 9.69 -20.53 1.49
C THR A 248 11.18 -20.72 1.73
N THR A 249 11.88 -21.18 0.69
CA THR A 249 13.34 -21.28 0.69
C THR A 249 13.94 -20.04 0.05
N PHE A 250 14.97 -19.49 0.67
CA PHE A 250 15.64 -18.27 0.21
C PHE A 250 17.04 -18.60 -0.30
N ASP A 251 17.32 -18.29 -1.57
CA ASP A 251 18.66 -18.33 -2.15
C ASP A 251 19.21 -16.91 -2.24
N PHE A 252 19.99 -16.51 -1.23
CA PHE A 252 20.62 -15.19 -1.16
C PHE A 252 21.78 -15.00 -2.15
N GLN A 253 22.32 -16.08 -2.73
CA GLN A 253 23.43 -15.98 -3.67
C GLN A 253 22.94 -15.76 -5.10
N ASN A 254 21.94 -16.53 -5.53
CA ASN A 254 21.49 -16.53 -6.93
C ASN A 254 20.06 -15.99 -7.13
N GLY A 255 19.31 -15.74 -6.05
CA GLY A 255 17.90 -15.34 -6.12
C GLY A 255 17.54 -14.11 -5.29
N ARG A 256 18.54 -13.37 -4.79
CA ARG A 256 18.36 -12.25 -3.87
C ARG A 256 17.43 -11.16 -4.41
N ASP A 257 17.54 -10.86 -5.70
CA ASP A 257 16.75 -9.87 -6.43
C ASP A 257 15.25 -10.22 -6.53
N ARG A 258 14.92 -11.50 -6.36
CA ARG A 258 13.53 -11.99 -6.32
C ARG A 258 12.95 -12.00 -4.91
N ILE A 259 13.74 -11.75 -3.87
CA ILE A 259 13.25 -11.70 -2.49
C ILE A 259 12.63 -10.32 -2.26
N TYR A 260 11.37 -10.31 -1.82
CA TYR A 260 10.66 -9.08 -1.48
C TYR A 260 9.89 -9.24 -0.18
N PHE A 261 9.52 -8.12 0.44
CA PHE A 261 8.71 -8.07 1.65
C PHE A 261 7.34 -7.47 1.34
N THR A 262 6.28 -8.11 1.84
CA THR A 262 4.91 -7.59 1.71
C THR A 262 4.28 -7.40 3.09
N ASP A 263 3.82 -6.17 3.36
CA ASP A 263 3.07 -5.88 4.58
C ASP A 263 1.67 -6.51 4.48
N VAL A 264 1.01 -6.32 3.33
CA VAL A 264 -0.37 -6.78 3.13
C VAL A 264 -0.45 -8.29 2.97
N GLY A 265 0.61 -8.94 2.51
CA GLY A 265 0.79 -10.39 2.53
C GLY A 265 1.11 -10.98 3.90
N GLY A 266 1.00 -10.18 4.97
CA GLY A 266 1.11 -10.64 6.35
C GLY A 266 2.44 -10.30 7.03
N TYR A 267 3.14 -9.26 6.56
CA TYR A 267 4.47 -8.87 7.03
C TYR A 267 5.49 -10.01 6.84
N LYS A 268 5.55 -10.56 5.62
CA LYS A 268 6.38 -11.71 5.29
C LYS A 268 7.30 -11.41 4.11
N PHE A 269 8.50 -11.98 4.16
CA PHE A 269 9.35 -12.15 2.99
C PHE A 269 8.80 -13.27 2.11
N GLN A 270 8.86 -13.04 0.81
CA GLN A 270 8.45 -13.98 -0.24
C GLN A 270 9.48 -13.96 -1.36
N VAL A 271 9.38 -14.94 -2.27
CA VAL A 271 10.26 -15.05 -3.44
C VAL A 271 9.40 -15.02 -4.69
N VAL A 272 9.71 -14.09 -5.59
CA VAL A 272 9.09 -14.06 -6.91
C VAL A 272 9.46 -15.34 -7.67
N PRO A 273 8.50 -16.09 -8.25
CA PRO A 273 8.81 -17.26 -9.05
C PRO A 273 9.71 -16.92 -10.24
N GLN A 274 10.62 -17.82 -10.59
CA GLN A 274 11.51 -17.61 -11.73
C GLN A 274 10.68 -17.48 -13.02
N GLY A 275 11.00 -16.47 -13.84
CA GLY A 275 10.29 -16.17 -15.08
C GLY A 275 8.93 -15.48 -14.89
N TYR A 276 8.53 -15.14 -13.66
CA TYR A 276 7.26 -14.46 -13.41
C TYR A 276 7.26 -12.99 -13.90
N LEU A 277 8.32 -12.24 -13.57
CA LEU A 277 8.44 -10.85 -14.02
C LEU A 277 8.82 -10.83 -15.49
N ILE A 278 7.96 -10.23 -16.30
CA ILE A 278 8.26 -9.92 -17.70
C ILE A 278 9.29 -8.80 -17.68
N ALA A 279 10.37 -8.93 -18.46
CA ALA A 279 11.33 -7.84 -18.63
C ALA A 279 10.58 -6.56 -19.05
N LYS A 280 10.77 -5.48 -18.30
CA LYS A 280 10.14 -4.18 -18.56
C LYS A 280 10.63 -3.57 -19.88
#